data_AF-A0AAJ2VAA9-F1
#
_entry.id   AF-A0AAJ2VAA9-F1
#
_cell.length_a   1.000
_cell.length_b   1.000
_cell.length_c   1.000
_cell.angle_alpha   90.00
_cell.angle_beta   90.00
_cell.angle_gamma   90.00
#
_symmetry.space_group_name_H-M   'P 1'
#
loop_
_entity.id
_entity.type
_entity.pdbx_description
1 polymer ?
#
loop_
_entity_poly.entity_id
_entity_poly.type
_entity_poly.pdbx_seq_one_letter_code
_entity_poly.pdbx_strand_id
1 'polypeptide(L)'
;MTNPQVLPVWTAEQRARTHQAFNRWLLACTEQEYQKLMDLREQVAPGEVCSIVKLVQSCYARPELLAGLPASLVQLMRERNLPQPFAVASAAAG
;
A
#
# COMPACT_ATOMS: atom_id res chain seq x y z
N MET A 1 -1.09 -17.40 -15.88
CA MET A 1 -0.32 -17.89 -14.72
C MET A 1 0.16 -16.67 -13.94
N THR A 2 -0.61 -16.21 -12.96
CA THR A 2 -0.21 -15.09 -12.10
C THR A 2 0.89 -15.59 -11.17
N ASN A 3 2.12 -15.13 -11.42
CA ASN A 3 3.26 -15.39 -10.56
C ASN A 3 2.88 -14.91 -9.14
N PRO A 4 2.88 -15.77 -8.10
CA PRO A 4 2.61 -15.33 -6.74
C PRO A 4 3.80 -14.47 -6.31
N GLN A 5 3.68 -13.16 -6.53
CA GLN A 5 4.57 -12.15 -5.97
C GLN A 5 4.60 -12.38 -4.46
N VAL A 6 5.70 -12.94 -3.96
CA VAL A 6 5.92 -13.15 -2.52
C VAL A 6 6.10 -11.77 -1.92
N LEU A 7 5.01 -11.21 -1.40
CA LEU A 7 5.05 -9.95 -0.67
C LEU A 7 5.89 -10.19 0.60
N PRO A 8 6.85 -9.31 0.91
CA PRO A 8 7.70 -9.50 2.07
C PRO A 8 6.87 -9.44 3.36
N VAL A 9 7.20 -10.34 4.29
CA VAL A 9 6.47 -10.44 5.55
C VAL A 9 6.82 -9.26 6.44
N TRP A 10 5.87 -8.34 6.62
CA TRP A 10 6.01 -7.24 7.58
C TRP A 10 5.87 -7.75 9.02
N THR A 11 6.68 -7.20 9.93
CA THR A 11 6.60 -7.51 11.36
C THR A 11 5.23 -7.10 11.93
N ALA A 12 4.82 -7.70 13.05
CA ALA A 12 3.57 -7.34 13.71
C ALA A 12 3.49 -5.84 14.03
N GLU A 13 4.61 -5.25 14.45
CA GLU A 13 4.72 -3.82 14.72
C GLU A 13 4.54 -2.97 13.46
N GLN A 14 5.19 -3.33 12.35
CA GLN A 14 5.03 -2.62 11.08
C GLN A 14 3.57 -2.63 10.60
N ARG A 15 2.90 -3.79 10.71
CA ARG A 15 1.48 -3.93 10.39
C ARG A 15 0.62 -3.05 11.29
N ALA A 16 0.84 -3.10 12.61
CA ALA A 16 0.07 -2.31 13.58
C ALA A 16 0.22 -0.80 13.34
N ARG A 17 1.45 -0.31 13.14
CA ARG A 17 1.72 1.11 12.85
C ARG A 17 1.10 1.54 11.52
N THR A 18 1.07 0.67 10.53
CA THR A 18 0.40 0.92 9.24
C THR A 18 -1.11 1.05 9.41
N HIS A 19 -1.74 0.11 10.13
CA HIS A 19 -3.17 0.19 10.45
C HIS A 19 -3.51 1.46 11.22
N GLN A 20 -2.69 1.84 12.21
CA GLN A 20 -2.91 3.07 12.97
C GLN A 20 -2.85 4.33 12.10
N ALA A 21 -1.84 4.43 11.21
CA ALA A 21 -1.74 5.56 10.29
C ALA A 21 -2.90 5.60 9.30
N PHE A 22 -3.32 4.44 8.78
CA PHE A 22 -4.47 4.34 7.90
C PHE A 22 -5.76 4.77 8.57
N ASN A 23 -6.03 4.31 9.80
CA ASN A 23 -7.21 4.72 10.56
C ASN A 23 -7.22 6.23 10.79
N ARG A 24 -6.06 6.82 11.10
CA ARG A 24 -5.95 8.28 11.24
C ARG A 24 -6.19 9.01 9.92
N TRP A 25 -5.72 8.45 8.81
CA TRP A 25 -5.97 9.00 7.48
C TRP A 25 -7.46 8.93 7.11
N LEU A 26 -8.14 7.82 7.39
CA LEU A 26 -9.58 7.66 7.13
C LEU A 26 -10.45 8.71 7.82
N LEU A 27 -10.02 9.19 8.99
CA LEU A 27 -10.74 10.25 9.73
C LEU A 27 -10.55 11.65 9.12
N ALA A 28 -9.58 11.83 8.22
CA ALA A 28 -9.18 13.13 7.70
C ALA A 28 -9.22 13.22 6.16
N CYS A 29 -9.34 12.09 5.45
CA CYS A 29 -9.34 12.07 4.00
C CYS A 29 -10.65 12.64 3.44
N THR A 30 -10.55 13.20 2.24
CA THR A 30 -11.73 13.61 1.48
C THR A 30 -12.48 12.40 0.92
N GLU A 31 -13.76 12.58 0.59
CA GLU A 31 -14.55 11.54 -0.07
C GLU A 31 -13.93 11.09 -1.42
N GLN A 32 -13.35 12.03 -2.17
CA GLN A 32 -12.66 11.74 -3.42
C GLN A 32 -11.43 10.84 -3.22
N GLU A 33 -10.64 11.11 -2.18
CA GLU A 33 -9.47 10.29 -1.85
C GLU A 33 -9.88 8.91 -1.35
N TYR A 34 -10.96 8.82 -0.57
CA TYR A 34 -11.52 7.56 -0.13
C TYR A 34 -12.01 6.73 -1.33
N GLN A 35 -12.73 7.35 -2.27
CA GLN A 35 -13.19 6.67 -3.48
C GLN A 35 -12.00 6.16 -4.32
N LYS A 36 -10.97 6.99 -4.52
CA LYS A 36 -9.74 6.57 -5.23
C LYS A 36 -9.10 5.33 -4.58
N LEU A 37 -9.10 5.26 -3.25
CA LEU A 37 -8.61 4.09 -2.53
C LEU A 37 -9.49 2.85 -2.76
N MET A 38 -10.82 3.01 -2.78
CA MET A 38 -11.74 1.90 -3.05
C MET A 38 -11.59 1.36 -4.47
N ASP A 39 -11.44 2.24 -5.46
CA ASP A 39 -11.20 1.85 -6.86
C ASP A 39 -9.88 1.08 -7.00
N LEU A 40 -8.83 1.52 -6.30
CA LEU A 40 -7.54 0.83 -6.26
C LEU A 40 -7.63 -0.53 -5.57
N ARG A 41 -8.45 -0.62 -4.52
CA ARG A 41 -8.69 -1.88 -3.81
C ARG A 41 -9.32 -2.91 -4.73
N GLU A 42 -10.33 -2.51 -5.50
CA GLU A 42 -11.00 -3.38 -6.46
C GLU A 42 -10.02 -3.87 -7.56
N GLN A 43 -9.07 -3.03 -7.99
CA GLN A 43 -8.02 -3.46 -8.93
C GLN A 43 -7.04 -4.47 -8.31
N VAL A 44 -6.74 -4.33 -7.03
CA VAL A 44 -5.77 -5.18 -6.33
C VAL A 44 -6.36 -6.52 -5.92
N ALA A 45 -7.62 -6.52 -5.48
CA ALA A 45 -8.31 -7.69 -4.97
C ALA A 45 -9.81 -7.58 -5.34
N PRO A 46 -10.17 -7.85 -6.61
CA PRO A 46 -11.54 -7.69 -7.09
C PRO A 46 -12.52 -8.55 -6.28
N GLY A 47 -13.60 -7.94 -5.78
CA GLY A 47 -14.62 -8.62 -4.97
C GLY A 47 -14.14 -9.13 -3.60
N GLU A 48 -12.91 -8.80 -3.18
CA GLU A 48 -12.34 -9.24 -1.91
C GLU A 48 -12.15 -8.11 -0.92
N VAL A 49 -12.44 -8.39 0.35
CA VAL A 49 -12.06 -7.51 1.45
C VAL A 49 -10.57 -7.73 1.75
N CYS A 50 -9.68 -6.97 1.10
CA CYS A 50 -8.25 -7.02 1.44
C CYS A 50 -7.90 -6.07 2.59
N SER A 51 -6.87 -6.43 3.39
CA SER A 51 -6.32 -5.54 4.41
C SER A 51 -5.55 -4.38 3.78
N ILE A 52 -5.48 -3.23 4.47
CA ILE A 52 -4.65 -2.09 4.02
C ILE A 52 -3.18 -2.50 3.87
N VAL A 53 -2.68 -3.41 4.73
CA VAL A 53 -1.32 -3.94 4.61
C VAL A 53 -1.13 -4.65 3.27
N LYS A 54 -2.05 -5.55 2.88
CA LYS A 54 -1.99 -6.27 1.60
C LYS A 54 -2.11 -5.31 0.42
N LEU A 55 -2.96 -4.27 0.54
CA LEU A 55 -3.12 -3.23 -0.46
C LEU A 55 -1.82 -2.45 -0.67
N VAL A 56 -1.24 -1.91 0.40
CA VAL A 56 0.00 -1.12 0.32
C VAL A 56 1.16 -1.98 -0.18
N GLN A 57 1.33 -3.20 0.34
CA GLN A 57 2.34 -4.12 -0.16
C GLN A 57 2.18 -4.43 -1.65
N SER A 58 0.93 -4.61 -2.10
CA SER A 58 0.61 -4.81 -3.51
C SER A 58 0.96 -3.59 -4.37
N CYS A 59 0.69 -2.39 -3.88
CA CYS A 59 1.07 -1.15 -4.56
C CYS A 59 2.58 -0.95 -4.59
N TYR A 60 3.30 -1.32 -3.52
CA TYR A 60 4.76 -1.22 -3.48
C TYR A 60 5.46 -2.23 -4.38
N ALA A 61 4.84 -3.38 -4.63
CA ALA A 61 5.33 -4.37 -5.58
C ALA A 61 5.03 -4.01 -7.05
N ARG A 62 4.09 -3.08 -7.29
CA ARG A 62 3.55 -2.73 -8.62
C ARG A 62 3.54 -1.22 -8.84
N PRO A 63 4.58 -0.64 -9.48
CA PRO A 63 4.70 0.81 -9.69
C PRO A 63 3.46 1.46 -10.32
N GLU A 64 2.77 0.75 -11.21
CA GLU A 64 1.54 1.18 -11.86
C GLU A 64 0.39 1.40 -10.87
N LEU A 65 0.35 0.64 -9.77
CA LEU A 65 -0.65 0.78 -8.71
C LEU A 65 -0.24 1.79 -7.64
N LEU A 66 1.07 2.02 -7.47
CA LEU A 66 1.58 3.01 -6.53
C LEU A 66 1.11 4.43 -6.88
N ALA A 67 1.04 4.76 -8.18
CA ALA A 67 0.46 6.02 -8.66
C ALA A 67 -1.04 6.17 -8.33
N GLY A 68 -1.72 5.04 -8.13
CA GLY A 68 -3.12 4.98 -7.73
C GLY A 68 -3.37 5.32 -6.25
N LEU A 69 -2.37 5.19 -5.37
CA LEU A 69 -2.56 5.51 -3.96
C LEU A 69 -2.85 7.02 -3.77
N PRO A 70 -3.68 7.39 -2.77
CA PRO A 70 -3.85 8.79 -2.40
C PRO A 70 -2.52 9.40 -1.94
N ALA A 71 -2.16 10.55 -2.50
CA ALA A 71 -0.88 11.21 -2.21
C ALA A 71 -0.74 11.57 -0.72
N SER A 72 -1.83 12.00 -0.08
CA SER A 72 -1.91 12.29 1.35
C SER A 72 -1.62 11.06 2.22
N LEU A 73 -2.10 9.88 1.81
CA LEU A 73 -1.80 8.62 2.50
C LEU A 73 -0.32 8.27 2.35
N VAL A 74 0.23 8.37 1.14
CA VAL A 74 1.66 8.12 0.89
C VAL A 74 2.54 9.08 1.70
N GLN A 75 2.19 10.36 1.75
CA GLN A 75 2.88 11.36 2.55
C GLN A 75 2.84 10.99 4.04
N LEU A 76 1.66 10.64 4.57
CA LEU A 76 1.50 10.22 5.96
C LEU A 76 2.36 9.00 6.31
N MET A 77 2.50 8.07 5.37
CA MET A 77 3.36 6.89 5.55
C MET A 77 4.85 7.26 5.60
N ARG A 78 5.29 8.20 4.74
CA ARG A 78 6.66 8.72 4.78
C ARG A 78 6.97 9.46 6.08
N GLU A 79 6.10 10.38 6.50
CA GLU A 79 6.29 11.18 7.73
C GLU A 79 6.44 10.32 8.98
N ARG A 80 5.80 9.14 8.99
CA ARG A 80 5.85 8.20 10.12
C ARG A 80 6.94 7.14 10.01
N ASN A 81 7.84 7.25 9.03
CA ASN A 81 8.85 6.23 8.74
C ASN A 81 8.22 4.82 8.62
N LEU A 82 7.00 4.75 8.06
CA LEU A 82 6.35 3.48 7.77
C LEU A 82 7.05 2.81 6.59
N PRO A 83 6.87 1.47 6.43
CA PRO A 83 7.54 0.73 5.38
C PRO A 83 7.41 1.46 4.04
N GLN A 84 8.55 1.65 3.37
CA GLN A 84 8.62 2.35 2.09
C GLN A 84 8.40 1.38 0.94
N PRO A 85 8.09 1.87 -0.28
CA PRO A 85 8.15 1.06 -1.48
C PRO A 85 9.45 0.27 -1.51
N PHE A 86 9.37 -1.04 -1.76
CA PHE A 86 10.57 -1.85 -1.90
C PHE A 86 11.38 -1.23 -3.03
N ALA A 87 12.60 -0.78 -2.73
CA ALA A 87 13.54 -0.50 -3.79
C ALA A 87 13.64 -1.81 -4.57
N VAL A 88 13.15 -1.82 -5.81
CA VAL A 88 13.42 -2.91 -6.74
C VAL A 88 14.92 -3.10 -6.65
N ALA A 89 15.36 -4.24 -6.13
CA ALA A 89 16.77 -4.57 -6.11
C ALA A 89 17.22 -4.39 -7.55
N SER A 90 17.97 -3.30 -7.79
CA SER A 90 18.52 -3.05 -9.12
C SER A 90 19.26 -4.32 -9.44
N ALA A 91 18.87 -4.95 -10.55
CA ALA A 91 19.58 -6.07 -11.11
C ALA A 91 21.03 -5.61 -11.30
N ALA A 92 21.87 -5.88 -10.31
CA ALA A 92 23.30 -5.94 -10.48
C ALA A 92 23.50 -7.20 -11.32
N ALA A 93 23.37 -7.02 -12.63
CA ALA A 93 23.87 -7.93 -13.62
C ALA A 93 25.37 -8.12 -13.35
N GLY A 94 25.73 -9.35 -12.99
CA GLY A 94 27.07 -9.89 -13.21
C GLY A 94 27.04 -10.72 -14.48
#